data_AF-A0AAW8GQP5-F1
#
_entry.id   AF-A0AAW8GQP5-F1
#
_cell.length_a   1.000
_cell.length_b   1.000
_cell.length_c   1.000
_cell.angle_alpha   90.00
_cell.angle_beta   90.00
_cell.angle_gamma   90.00
#
_symmetry.space_group_name_H-M   'P 1'
#
loop_
_entity.id
_entity.type
_entity.pdbx_description
1 polymer ?
#
loop_
_entity_poly.entity_id
_entity_poly.type
_entity_poly.pdbx_seq_one_letter_code
_entity_poly.pdbx_strand_id
1 'polypeptide(L)'
;MTNIFIIVALLVLFFVFIQKYVIKHDDTKDYAYKKKGALLNMSEGAFHNALKSAVGEHGVVLAKVSMANVVTPAVNLNKKQWFIANNRIAKNYFDFVVCDARTLEPRVIIELDNGKELHKGKVEREKLLMHVCKSANIPLIGANIKHSYQVSKLRRLLAAHIDLIETDKEVRFCKKCGSPMVIKIASQGEFKGRRFFTCSRQPQCTYTENYNVVYEVGEDQEL
;
A
#
# COMPACT_ATOMS: atom_id res chain seq x y z
N MET A 1 -22.99 -42.43 54.14
CA MET A 1 -23.29 -40.99 53.98
C MET A 1 -22.04 -40.15 53.81
N THR A 2 -21.00 -40.31 54.65
CA THR A 2 -19.70 -39.61 54.57
C THR A 2 -19.00 -39.66 53.19
N ASN A 3 -18.96 -40.82 52.53
CA ASN A 3 -18.32 -40.95 51.21
C ASN A 3 -18.99 -40.12 50.12
N ILE A 4 -20.32 -39.92 50.20
CA ILE A 4 -21.07 -39.11 49.24
C ILE A 4 -20.69 -37.63 49.41
N PHE A 5 -20.56 -37.14 50.64
CA PHE A 5 -20.12 -35.77 50.92
C PHE A 5 -18.72 -35.47 50.38
N ILE A 6 -17.78 -36.41 50.49
CA ILE A 6 -16.41 -36.24 49.99
C ILE A 6 -16.40 -36.11 48.46
N ILE A 7 -17.16 -36.97 47.76
CA ILE A 7 -17.24 -36.94 46.29
C ILE A 7 -17.85 -35.62 45.81
N VAL A 8 -18.91 -35.15 46.45
CA VAL A 8 -19.54 -33.87 46.11
C VAL A 8 -18.57 -32.71 46.34
N ALA A 9 -17.83 -32.70 47.46
CA ALA A 9 -16.84 -31.66 47.74
C ALA A 9 -15.71 -31.62 46.69
N LEU A 10 -15.24 -32.79 46.24
CA LEU A 10 -14.22 -32.89 45.18
C LEU A 10 -14.74 -32.40 43.84
N LEU A 11 -15.97 -32.72 43.47
CA LEU A 11 -16.58 -32.24 42.22
C LEU A 11 -16.78 -30.72 42.24
N VAL A 12 -17.17 -30.14 43.38
CA VAL A 12 -17.28 -28.68 43.54
C VAL A 12 -15.91 -28.03 43.44
N LEU A 13 -14.88 -28.56 44.10
CA LEU A 13 -13.51 -28.05 43.99
C LEU A 13 -12.97 -28.15 42.56
N PHE A 14 -13.21 -29.28 41.89
CA PHE A 14 -12.81 -29.48 40.50
C PHE A 14 -13.54 -28.52 39.55
N PHE A 15 -14.83 -28.29 39.77
CA PHE A 15 -15.62 -27.32 39.01
C PHE A 15 -15.09 -25.89 39.20
N VAL A 16 -14.84 -25.46 40.44
CA VAL A 16 -14.26 -24.14 40.74
C VAL A 16 -12.85 -24.00 40.14
N PHE A 17 -12.04 -25.07 40.19
CA PHE A 17 -10.71 -25.10 39.59
C PHE A 17 -10.78 -24.95 38.06
N ILE A 18 -11.68 -25.67 37.39
CA ILE A 18 -11.94 -25.53 35.96
C ILE A 18 -12.42 -24.12 35.63
N GLN A 19 -13.38 -23.57 36.38
CA GLN A 19 -13.85 -22.21 36.15
C GLN A 19 -12.69 -21.21 36.22
N LYS A 20 -11.80 -21.32 37.21
CA LYS A 20 -10.67 -20.40 37.37
C LYS A 20 -9.58 -20.54 36.31
N TYR A 21 -9.31 -21.77 35.82
CA TYR A 21 -8.22 -22.03 34.87
C TYR A 21 -8.65 -22.07 33.40
N VAL A 22 -9.92 -22.34 33.12
CA VAL A 22 -10.45 -22.55 31.76
C VAL A 22 -11.30 -21.37 31.30
N ILE A 23 -12.03 -20.71 32.20
CA ILE A 23 -12.75 -19.47 31.85
C ILE A 23 -11.71 -18.35 31.82
N LYS A 24 -11.27 -17.99 30.61
CA LYS A 24 -10.54 -16.75 30.38
C LYS A 24 -11.42 -15.61 30.88
N HIS A 25 -11.01 -14.97 31.98
CA HIS A 25 -11.60 -13.70 32.35
C HIS A 25 -11.39 -12.73 31.19
N ASP A 26 -12.48 -12.11 30.75
CA ASP A 26 -12.44 -11.03 29.77
C ASP A 26 -11.98 -9.77 30.52
N ASP A 27 -10.66 -9.68 30.74
CA ASP A 27 -9.97 -8.60 31.45
C ASP A 27 -10.08 -7.24 30.71
N THR A 28 -10.80 -7.18 29.57
CA THR A 28 -10.99 -5.96 28.78
C THR A 28 -11.73 -4.87 29.54
N LYS A 29 -12.46 -5.21 30.61
CA LYS A 29 -13.16 -4.26 31.49
C LYS A 29 -12.27 -3.61 32.55
N ASP A 30 -11.07 -4.13 32.79
CA ASP A 30 -10.20 -3.66 33.87
C ASP A 30 -9.25 -2.53 33.45
N TYR A 31 -9.20 -2.24 32.14
CA TYR A 31 -8.28 -1.24 31.59
C TYR A 31 -9.05 -0.12 30.88
N ALA A 32 -8.88 1.10 31.37
CA ALA A 32 -9.38 2.30 30.70
C ALA A 32 -8.39 2.77 29.62
N TYR A 33 -8.89 3.06 28.43
CA TYR A 33 -8.10 3.55 27.31
C TYR A 33 -8.43 5.00 26.98
N LYS A 34 -7.43 5.79 26.57
CA LYS A 34 -7.62 7.17 26.12
C LYS A 34 -6.88 7.44 24.81
N LYS A 35 -7.37 8.41 24.04
CA LYS A 35 -6.68 8.91 22.85
C LYS A 35 -5.31 9.47 23.25
N LYS A 36 -4.25 9.04 22.56
CA LYS A 36 -2.88 9.51 22.79
C LYS A 36 -2.62 10.91 22.20
N GLY A 37 -3.31 11.27 21.12
CA GLY A 37 -3.14 12.54 20.42
C GLY A 37 -3.30 12.40 18.91
N ALA A 38 -2.60 13.24 18.14
CA ALA A 38 -2.44 13.08 16.70
C ALA A 38 -1.61 11.82 16.39
N LEU A 39 -1.88 11.18 15.25
CA LEU A 39 -1.16 9.99 14.81
C LEU A 39 0.27 10.31 14.34
N LEU A 40 0.43 11.47 13.68
CA LEU A 40 1.69 11.96 13.16
C LEU A 40 2.12 13.22 13.91
N ASN A 41 3.43 13.36 14.13
CA ASN A 41 4.00 14.62 14.60
C ASN A 41 4.02 15.68 13.47
N MET A 42 4.40 16.92 13.79
CA MET A 42 4.39 18.02 12.82
C MET A 42 5.23 17.75 11.56
N SER A 43 6.43 17.20 11.72
CA SER A 43 7.33 16.90 10.61
C SER A 43 6.84 15.74 9.75
N GLU A 44 6.33 14.67 10.39
CA GLU A 44 5.70 13.54 9.73
C GLU A 44 4.43 13.97 8.97
N GLY A 45 3.60 14.83 9.57
CA GLY A 45 2.39 15.36 8.94
C GLY A 45 2.70 16.23 7.73
N ALA A 46 3.70 17.11 7.81
CA ALA A 46 4.15 17.90 6.67
C ALA A 46 4.68 17.01 5.54
N PHE A 47 5.42 15.94 5.88
CA PHE A 47 5.96 15.02 4.90
C PHE A 47 4.85 14.16 4.25
N HIS A 48 3.89 13.69 5.04
CA HIS A 48 2.70 13.00 4.56
C HIS A 48 1.92 13.85 3.55
N ASN A 49 1.73 15.14 3.82
CA ASN A 49 1.06 16.04 2.89
C ASN A 49 1.87 16.22 1.60
N ALA A 50 3.20 16.33 1.68
CA ALA A 50 4.06 16.38 0.50
C ALA A 50 3.98 15.09 -0.34
N LEU A 51 3.95 13.91 0.31
CA LEU A 51 3.73 12.62 -0.35
C LEU A 51 2.37 12.58 -1.06
N LYS A 52 1.29 13.01 -0.38
CA LYS A 52 -0.05 13.09 -0.98
C LYS A 52 -0.06 13.96 -2.23
N SER A 53 0.54 15.15 -2.17
CA SER A 53 0.65 16.03 -3.35
C SER A 53 1.53 15.45 -4.46
N ALA A 54 2.53 14.64 -4.10
CA ALA A 54 3.42 14.00 -5.06
C ALA A 54 2.72 12.89 -5.85
N VAL A 55 1.92 12.06 -5.17
CA VAL A 55 1.20 10.92 -5.78
C VAL A 55 -0.06 11.34 -6.54
N GLY A 56 -0.69 12.45 -6.15
CA GLY A 56 -1.95 12.89 -6.77
C GLY A 56 -3.05 11.83 -6.66
N GLU A 57 -3.82 11.66 -7.74
CA GLU A 57 -4.92 10.68 -7.81
C GLU A 57 -4.46 9.26 -8.15
N HIS A 58 -3.17 9.07 -8.44
CA HIS A 58 -2.64 7.77 -8.88
C HIS A 58 -2.19 6.88 -7.72
N GLY A 59 -2.12 7.42 -6.49
CA GLY A 59 -1.70 6.66 -5.33
C GLY A 59 -2.36 7.09 -4.04
N VAL A 60 -2.44 6.15 -3.10
CA VAL A 60 -2.95 6.38 -1.75
C VAL A 60 -1.80 6.27 -0.75
N VAL A 61 -1.64 7.27 0.10
CA VAL A 61 -0.62 7.29 1.15
C VAL A 61 -1.25 6.86 2.47
N LEU A 62 -0.76 5.77 3.04
CA LEU A 62 -1.15 5.27 4.36
C LEU A 62 0.00 5.46 5.34
N ALA A 63 -0.27 5.98 6.54
CA ALA A 63 0.75 6.25 7.54
C ALA A 63 0.70 5.27 8.72
N LYS A 64 1.86 4.97 9.33
CA LYS A 64 2.01 4.08 10.49
C LYS A 64 1.35 2.71 10.32
N VAL A 65 1.48 2.14 9.12
CA VAL A 65 0.88 0.84 8.78
C VAL A 65 1.69 -0.27 9.43
N SER A 66 1.05 -1.17 10.20
CA SER A 66 1.73 -2.35 10.74
C SER A 66 2.33 -3.18 9.61
N MET A 67 3.58 -3.63 9.78
CA MET A 67 4.24 -4.45 8.76
C MET A 67 3.46 -5.75 8.51
N ALA A 68 2.81 -6.31 9.54
CA ALA A 68 1.98 -7.51 9.42
C ALA A 68 0.69 -7.32 8.58
N ASN A 69 0.29 -6.08 8.32
CA ASN A 69 -0.84 -5.79 7.42
C ASN A 69 -0.41 -5.68 5.95
N VAL A 70 0.89 -5.69 5.67
CA VAL A 70 1.46 -5.51 4.32
C VAL A 70 2.20 -6.75 3.87
N VAL A 71 2.90 -7.42 4.78
CA VAL A 71 3.69 -8.63 4.50
C VAL A 71 3.32 -9.77 5.43
N THR A 72 3.55 -10.99 4.98
CA THR A 72 3.46 -12.22 5.77
C THR A 72 4.76 -13.01 5.64
N PRO A 73 5.18 -13.77 6.67
CA PRO A 73 6.30 -14.69 6.52
C PRO A 73 6.06 -15.70 5.39
N ALA A 74 7.13 -16.12 4.73
CA ALA A 74 7.08 -17.08 3.62
C ALA A 74 6.48 -18.44 4.04
N VAL A 75 5.86 -19.11 3.07
CA VAL A 75 5.10 -20.36 3.27
C VAL A 75 5.93 -21.57 3.69
N ASN A 76 7.27 -21.51 3.56
CA ASN A 76 8.19 -22.60 3.85
C ASN A 76 8.69 -22.66 5.30
N LEU A 77 8.00 -22.00 6.24
CA LEU A 77 8.34 -21.98 7.66
C LEU A 77 7.49 -22.95 8.48
N ASN A 78 8.09 -23.58 9.49
CA ASN A 78 7.30 -24.32 10.47
C ASN A 78 6.47 -23.36 11.37
N LYS A 79 5.44 -23.87 12.06
CA LYS A 79 4.53 -23.05 12.89
C LYS A 79 5.25 -22.15 13.90
N LYS A 80 6.29 -22.66 14.55
CA LYS A 80 7.07 -21.90 15.55
C LYS A 80 7.85 -20.76 14.91
N GLN A 81 8.55 -21.05 13.80
CA GLN A 81 9.29 -20.06 13.03
C GLN A 81 8.37 -18.98 12.46
N TRP A 82 7.23 -19.39 11.89
CA TRP A 82 6.21 -18.48 11.37
C TRP A 82 5.71 -17.54 12.48
N PHE A 83 5.37 -18.08 13.66
CA PHE A 83 4.92 -17.27 14.80
C PHE A 83 5.98 -16.27 15.27
N ILE A 84 7.25 -16.69 15.35
CA ILE A 84 8.36 -15.80 15.71
C ILE A 84 8.52 -14.68 14.68
N ALA A 85 8.51 -15.01 13.38
CA ALA A 85 8.64 -14.05 12.30
C ALA A 85 7.45 -13.07 12.27
N ASN A 86 6.23 -13.60 12.38
CA ASN A 86 5.00 -12.80 12.38
C ASN A 86 4.98 -11.82 13.57
N ASN A 87 5.38 -12.27 14.77
CA ASN A 87 5.46 -11.38 15.93
C ASN A 87 6.49 -10.25 15.78
N ARG A 88 7.58 -10.48 15.03
CA ARG A 88 8.57 -9.42 14.76
C ARG A 88 7.95 -8.32 13.89
N ILE A 89 7.26 -8.68 12.81
CA ILE A 89 6.61 -7.70 11.93
C ILE A 89 5.39 -7.05 12.58
N ALA A 90 4.59 -7.79 13.36
CA ALA A 90 3.38 -7.25 14.01
C ALA A 90 3.66 -6.13 15.03
N LYS A 91 4.84 -6.15 15.65
CA LYS A 91 5.30 -5.13 16.61
C LYS A 91 5.92 -3.91 15.95
N ASN A 92 6.06 -3.91 14.62
CA ASN A 92 6.70 -2.85 13.86
C ASN A 92 5.72 -2.29 12.82
N TYR A 93 5.94 -1.02 12.47
CA TYR A 93 5.18 -0.32 11.44
C TYR A 93 6.12 0.17 10.34
N PHE A 94 5.59 0.34 9.13
CA PHE A 94 6.15 1.23 8.12
C PHE A 94 5.70 2.66 8.40
N ASP A 95 6.58 3.64 8.25
CA ASP A 95 6.18 5.04 8.44
C ASP A 95 5.13 5.46 7.40
N PHE A 96 5.38 5.17 6.13
CA PHE A 96 4.40 5.34 5.06
C PHE A 96 4.42 4.17 4.08
N VAL A 97 3.24 3.82 3.61
CA VAL A 97 3.02 2.88 2.51
C VAL A 97 2.28 3.64 1.42
N VAL A 98 2.83 3.64 0.21
CA VAL A 98 2.12 4.19 -0.94
C VAL A 98 1.57 3.03 -1.75
N CYS A 99 0.26 3.07 -1.97
CA CYS A 99 -0.49 2.05 -2.68
C CYS A 99 -0.97 2.56 -4.05
N ASP A 100 -1.27 1.64 -4.97
CA ASP A 100 -2.05 1.96 -6.18
C ASP A 100 -3.44 2.46 -5.78
N ALA A 101 -3.91 3.54 -6.41
CA ALA A 101 -5.17 4.17 -6.02
C ALA A 101 -6.43 3.30 -6.28
N ARG A 102 -6.36 2.33 -7.19
CA ARG A 102 -7.49 1.49 -7.58
C ARG A 102 -7.54 0.20 -6.79
N THR A 103 -6.39 -0.45 -6.60
CA THR A 103 -6.31 -1.78 -5.96
C THR A 103 -5.94 -1.72 -4.49
N LEU A 104 -5.41 -0.58 -4.01
CA LEU A 104 -4.79 -0.43 -2.70
C LEU A 104 -3.59 -1.38 -2.47
N GLU A 105 -3.05 -1.97 -3.55
CA GLU A 105 -1.87 -2.80 -3.47
C GLU A 105 -0.63 -1.96 -3.09
N PRO A 106 0.15 -2.37 -2.07
CA PRO A 106 1.38 -1.68 -1.68
C PRO A 106 2.40 -1.65 -2.83
N ARG A 107 2.81 -0.44 -3.24
CA ARG A 107 3.77 -0.23 -4.34
C ARG A 107 5.15 0.18 -3.86
N VAL A 108 5.22 0.97 -2.79
CA VAL A 108 6.49 1.44 -2.24
C VAL A 108 6.34 1.79 -0.76
N ILE A 109 7.38 1.46 0.01
CA ILE A 109 7.53 1.83 1.42
C ILE A 109 8.41 3.08 1.51
N ILE A 110 8.00 4.05 2.33
CA ILE A 110 8.80 5.23 2.65
C ILE A 110 9.10 5.24 4.15
N GLU A 111 10.38 5.31 4.52
CA GLU A 111 10.81 5.51 5.91
C GLU A 111 11.36 6.93 6.07
N LEU A 112 10.89 7.65 7.09
CA LEU A 112 11.31 9.02 7.35
C LEU A 112 12.47 9.03 8.34
N ASP A 113 13.66 9.40 7.87
CA ASP A 113 14.84 9.52 8.70
C ASP A 113 15.07 10.97 9.13
N ASN A 114 15.27 11.17 10.43
CA ASN A 114 15.61 12.46 11.02
C ASN A 114 17.12 12.73 11.04
N GLY A 115 17.93 11.82 10.51
CA GLY A 115 19.39 11.95 10.36
C GLY A 115 20.13 11.97 11.69
N LYS A 116 19.49 11.54 12.78
CA LYS A 116 20.11 11.44 14.11
C LYS A 116 20.78 10.07 14.25
N GLU A 117 21.82 10.04 15.07
CA GLU A 117 22.51 8.79 15.39
C GLU A 117 21.55 7.73 15.93
N LEU A 118 21.74 6.50 15.45
CA LEU A 118 20.86 5.38 15.72
C LEU A 118 21.36 4.61 16.94
N HIS A 119 20.54 4.56 17.99
CA HIS A 119 20.78 3.62 19.08
C HIS A 119 20.49 2.18 18.61
N LYS A 120 21.01 1.19 19.35
CA LYS A 120 20.92 -0.24 19.00
C LYS A 120 19.51 -0.72 18.59
N GLY A 121 18.47 -0.28 19.30
CA GLY A 121 17.08 -0.63 18.98
C GLY A 121 16.61 -0.16 17.60
N LYS A 122 16.97 1.08 17.21
CA LYS A 122 16.69 1.61 15.87
C LYS A 122 17.48 0.87 14.78
N VAL A 123 18.74 0.57 15.03
CA VAL A 123 19.59 -0.19 14.09
C VAL A 123 18.97 -1.56 13.77
N GLU A 124 18.51 -2.29 14.80
CA GLU A 124 17.87 -3.59 14.60
C GLU A 124 16.52 -3.47 13.85
N ARG A 125 15.76 -2.40 14.09
CA ARG A 125 14.53 -2.10 13.35
C ARG A 125 14.83 -1.83 11.88
N GLU A 126 15.84 -1.04 11.56
CA GLU A 126 16.22 -0.74 10.17
C GLU A 126 16.70 -1.98 9.43
N LYS A 127 17.50 -2.83 10.07
CA LYS A 127 17.89 -4.13 9.50
C LYS A 127 16.67 -5.00 9.20
N LEU A 128 15.71 -5.05 10.12
CA LEU A 128 14.45 -5.76 9.91
C LEU A 128 13.68 -5.17 8.72
N LEU A 129 13.53 -3.85 8.66
CA LEU A 129 12.84 -3.12 7.59
C LEU A 129 13.44 -3.46 6.22
N MET A 130 14.76 -3.31 6.07
CA MET A 130 15.46 -3.62 4.82
C MET A 130 15.30 -5.09 4.42
N HIS A 131 15.41 -6.01 5.39
CA HIS A 131 15.24 -7.44 5.14
C HIS A 131 13.81 -7.78 4.69
N VAL A 132 12.81 -7.24 5.36
CA VAL A 132 11.38 -7.42 5.02
C VAL A 132 11.09 -6.90 3.62
N CYS A 133 11.44 -5.66 3.31
CA CYS A 133 11.19 -5.08 1.97
C CYS A 133 11.91 -5.87 0.87
N LYS A 134 13.18 -6.24 1.09
CA LYS A 134 13.97 -7.02 0.12
C LYS A 134 13.37 -8.40 -0.14
N SER A 135 12.97 -9.11 0.92
CA SER A 135 12.40 -10.47 0.80
C SER A 135 10.97 -10.47 0.23
N ALA A 136 10.19 -9.41 0.49
CA ALA A 136 8.85 -9.24 -0.06
C ALA A 136 8.85 -8.60 -1.46
N ASN A 137 10.03 -8.24 -2.00
CA ASN A 137 10.19 -7.53 -3.27
C ASN A 137 9.39 -6.21 -3.33
N ILE A 138 9.36 -5.46 -2.22
CA ILE A 138 8.72 -4.16 -2.13
C ILE A 138 9.80 -3.08 -2.11
N PRO A 139 9.78 -2.08 -3.02
CA PRO A 139 10.69 -0.95 -3.00
C PRO A 139 10.67 -0.20 -1.66
N LEU A 140 11.86 0.17 -1.18
CA LEU A 140 12.03 0.96 0.04
C LEU A 140 12.79 2.25 -0.29
N ILE A 141 12.20 3.39 0.04
CA ILE A 141 12.82 4.70 -0.13
C ILE A 141 13.04 5.33 1.25
N GLY A 142 14.30 5.64 1.56
CA GLY A 142 14.63 6.46 2.73
C GLY A 142 14.50 7.94 2.40
N ALA A 143 13.71 8.67 3.19
CA ALA A 143 13.53 10.11 3.04
C ALA A 143 14.17 10.86 4.22
N ASN A 144 15.19 11.67 3.94
CA ASN A 144 15.79 12.55 4.96
C ASN A 144 14.96 13.83 5.11
N ILE A 145 14.56 14.18 6.34
CA ILE A 145 13.77 15.38 6.67
C ILE A 145 14.34 16.68 6.06
N LYS A 146 15.67 16.82 5.90
CA LYS A 146 16.29 18.06 5.37
C LYS A 146 16.01 18.34 3.89
N HIS A 147 15.64 17.32 3.09
CA HIS A 147 15.48 17.43 1.63
C HIS A 147 14.20 16.78 1.07
N SER A 148 13.31 16.33 1.95
CA SER A 148 12.18 15.46 1.61
C SER A 148 10.88 16.20 1.30
N TYR A 149 10.80 17.52 1.51
CA TYR A 149 9.58 18.31 1.28
C TYR A 149 9.39 18.80 -0.17
N GLN A 150 10.35 18.56 -1.07
CA GLN A 150 10.19 18.95 -2.47
C GLN A 150 9.29 17.95 -3.20
N VAL A 151 8.03 18.32 -3.40
CA VAL A 151 7.01 17.51 -4.08
C VAL A 151 7.50 16.99 -5.43
N SER A 152 8.19 17.82 -6.24
CA SER A 152 8.72 17.41 -7.55
C SER A 152 9.77 16.30 -7.45
N LYS A 153 10.60 16.32 -6.41
CA LYS A 153 11.60 15.27 -6.16
C LYS A 153 10.92 13.97 -5.72
N LEU A 154 9.96 14.06 -4.81
CA LEU A 154 9.16 12.90 -4.38
C LEU A 154 8.42 12.28 -5.56
N ARG A 155 7.77 13.10 -6.40
CA ARG A 155 7.06 12.63 -7.59
C ARG A 155 7.99 11.86 -8.52
N ARG A 156 9.19 12.36 -8.80
CA ARG A 156 10.18 11.66 -9.63
C ARG A 156 10.63 10.33 -9.03
N LEU A 157 10.83 10.27 -7.71
CA LEU A 157 11.19 9.03 -7.02
C LEU A 157 10.05 8.00 -7.06
N LEU A 158 8.81 8.46 -6.95
CA LEU A 158 7.62 7.61 -6.90
C LEU A 158 7.17 7.14 -8.29
N ALA A 159 7.46 7.90 -9.35
CA ALA A 159 7.07 7.59 -10.74
C ALA A 159 7.61 6.25 -11.26
N ALA A 160 8.70 5.73 -10.67
CA ALA A 160 9.25 4.43 -11.04
C ALA A 160 8.49 3.25 -10.42
N HIS A 161 7.57 3.49 -9.48
CA HIS A 161 6.94 2.45 -8.65
C HIS A 161 5.42 2.51 -8.66
N ILE A 162 4.88 3.70 -8.91
CA ILE A 162 3.46 3.98 -9.09
C ILE A 162 3.32 4.40 -10.54
N ASP A 163 2.30 3.90 -11.21
CA ASP A 163 1.93 4.36 -12.56
C ASP A 163 1.42 5.82 -12.48
N LEU A 164 2.30 6.76 -12.16
CA LEU A 164 2.08 8.22 -12.23
C LEU A 164 1.96 8.68 -13.68
N ILE A 165 2.23 7.79 -14.63
CA ILE A 165 1.88 7.94 -16.02
C ILE A 165 0.45 7.39 -16.14
N GLU A 166 -0.52 8.27 -15.92
CA GLU A 166 -1.71 8.17 -16.76
C GLU A 166 -1.18 8.14 -18.19
N THR A 167 -1.41 7.03 -18.90
CA THR A 167 -1.55 7.18 -20.34
C THR A 167 -2.74 8.10 -20.46
N ASP A 168 -2.48 9.39 -20.68
CA ASP A 168 -3.49 10.32 -21.16
C ASP A 168 -4.29 9.51 -22.17
N LYS A 169 -5.58 9.34 -21.91
CA LYS A 169 -6.47 8.88 -22.96
C LYS A 169 -6.35 9.97 -24.00
N GLU A 170 -5.48 9.78 -24.98
CA GLU A 170 -5.22 10.74 -26.04
C GLU A 170 -6.58 10.96 -26.72
N VAL A 171 -7.27 12.04 -26.35
CA VAL A 171 -8.60 12.35 -26.89
C VAL A 171 -8.33 12.90 -28.28
N ARG A 172 -8.25 11.99 -29.25
CA ARG A 172 -8.10 12.35 -30.64
C ARG A 172 -9.44 12.81 -31.19
N PHE A 173 -9.42 13.92 -31.91
CA PHE A 173 -10.58 14.38 -32.66
C PHE A 173 -10.49 13.89 -34.09
N CYS A 174 -11.62 13.45 -34.63
CA CYS A 174 -11.73 12.94 -35.98
C CYS A 174 -11.33 14.03 -36.99
N LYS A 175 -10.31 13.77 -37.81
CA LYS A 175 -9.82 14.70 -38.84
C LYS A 175 -10.85 15.05 -39.93
N LYS A 176 -11.96 14.31 -40.00
CA LYS A 176 -13.05 14.55 -40.95
C LYS A 176 -14.17 15.43 -40.40
N CYS A 177 -14.49 15.35 -39.10
CA CYS A 177 -15.69 16.01 -38.55
C CYS A 177 -15.51 16.62 -37.16
N GLY A 178 -14.31 16.59 -36.59
CA GLY A 178 -13.97 17.16 -35.29
C GLY A 178 -14.59 16.46 -34.09
N SER A 179 -15.37 15.39 -34.27
CA SER A 179 -15.96 14.64 -33.16
C SER A 179 -14.92 13.75 -32.47
N PRO A 180 -15.03 13.50 -31.15
CA PRO A 180 -14.06 12.67 -30.44
C PRO A 180 -14.02 11.26 -31.02
N MET A 181 -12.84 10.67 -31.05
CA MET A 181 -12.63 9.29 -31.51
C MET A 181 -12.64 8.32 -30.33
N VAL A 182 -13.10 7.09 -30.60
CA VAL A 182 -13.17 6.00 -29.64
C VAL A 182 -12.30 4.84 -30.13
N ILE A 183 -11.65 4.15 -29.20
CA ILE A 183 -10.80 3.00 -29.54
C ILE A 183 -11.68 1.75 -29.67
N LYS A 184 -11.53 1.01 -30.77
CA LYS A 184 -12.12 -0.32 -30.96
C LYS A 184 -11.02 -1.35 -31.22
N ILE A 185 -11.33 -2.61 -30.94
CA ILE A 185 -10.47 -3.76 -31.21
C ILE A 185 -11.08 -4.52 -32.39
N ALA A 186 -10.28 -4.82 -33.41
CA ALA A 186 -10.73 -5.63 -34.53
C ALA A 186 -11.05 -7.06 -34.03
N SER A 187 -12.29 -7.50 -34.23
CA SER A 187 -12.76 -8.82 -33.80
C SER A 187 -12.55 -9.91 -34.85
N GLN A 188 -12.33 -9.52 -36.12
CA GLN A 188 -12.27 -10.40 -37.29
C GLN A 188 -11.23 -9.91 -38.31
N GLY A 189 -10.80 -10.80 -39.21
CA GLY A 189 -9.82 -10.51 -40.26
C GLY A 189 -8.36 -10.61 -39.81
N GLU A 190 -7.44 -10.27 -40.72
CA GLU A 190 -5.98 -10.35 -40.53
C GLU A 190 -5.46 -9.44 -39.39
N PHE A 191 -6.22 -8.40 -39.05
CA PHE A 191 -5.90 -7.44 -37.99
C PHE A 191 -6.57 -7.76 -36.65
N LYS A 192 -7.14 -8.95 -36.47
CA LYS A 192 -7.82 -9.36 -35.23
C LYS A 192 -6.94 -9.12 -34.00
N GLY A 193 -7.51 -8.47 -32.99
CA GLY A 193 -6.83 -8.09 -31.74
C GLY A 193 -6.13 -6.73 -31.78
N ARG A 194 -5.95 -6.12 -32.96
CA ARG A 194 -5.36 -4.77 -33.06
C ARG A 194 -6.36 -3.69 -32.66
N ARG A 195 -5.85 -2.63 -32.01
CA ARG A 195 -6.60 -1.43 -31.64
C ARG A 195 -6.56 -0.41 -32.77
N PHE A 196 -7.66 0.30 -32.97
CA PHE A 196 -7.75 1.42 -33.90
C PHE A 196 -8.74 2.46 -33.37
N PHE A 197 -8.57 3.72 -33.75
CA PHE A 197 -9.54 4.76 -33.44
C PHE A 197 -10.63 4.79 -34.51
N THR A 198 -11.88 4.93 -34.09
CA THR A 198 -13.04 5.20 -34.95
C THR A 198 -13.78 6.44 -34.49
N CYS A 199 -14.39 7.17 -35.42
CA CYS A 199 -15.21 8.33 -35.07
C CYS A 199 -16.42 7.91 -34.22
N SER A 200 -16.70 8.65 -33.14
CA SER A 200 -17.90 8.45 -32.30
C SER A 200 -19.23 8.63 -33.04
N ARG A 201 -19.25 9.34 -34.18
CA ARG A 201 -20.46 9.60 -34.99
C ARG A 201 -20.82 8.50 -35.97
N GLN A 202 -20.24 7.31 -35.88
CA GLN A 202 -20.61 6.19 -36.75
C GLN A 202 -22.11 5.86 -36.60
N PRO A 203 -22.88 5.61 -37.69
CA PRO A 203 -22.46 5.42 -39.09
C PRO A 203 -22.28 6.72 -39.90
N GLN A 204 -22.67 7.88 -39.37
CA GLN A 204 -22.66 9.17 -40.08
C GLN A 204 -21.25 9.66 -40.42
N CYS A 205 -20.23 9.23 -39.67
CA CYS A 205 -18.83 9.42 -40.01
C CYS A 205 -18.07 8.10 -39.88
N THR A 206 -17.50 7.61 -40.99
CA THR A 206 -16.79 6.33 -41.09
C THR A 206 -15.28 6.46 -40.98
N TYR A 207 -14.77 7.62 -40.56
CA TYR A 207 -13.34 7.85 -40.42
C TYR A 207 -12.74 6.96 -39.31
N THR A 208 -11.65 6.26 -39.66
CA THR A 208 -10.87 5.42 -38.76
C THR A 208 -9.38 5.69 -38.98
N GLU A 209 -8.60 5.58 -37.91
CA GLU A 209 -7.13 5.66 -37.98
C GLU A 209 -6.48 4.60 -37.10
N ASN A 210 -5.27 4.20 -37.45
CA ASN A 210 -4.54 3.18 -36.69
C ASN A 210 -4.05 3.75 -35.34
N TYR A 211 -4.06 2.92 -34.30
CA TYR A 211 -3.59 3.27 -32.95
C TYR A 211 -2.05 3.34 -32.85
N ASN A 212 -1.33 3.59 -33.96
CA ASN A 212 0.11 3.71 -33.91
C ASN A 212 0.47 5.00 -33.16
N VAL A 213 1.02 4.84 -31.96
CA VAL A 213 1.56 5.94 -31.16
C VAL A 213 2.85 6.42 -31.84
N VAL A 214 2.73 7.45 -32.67
CA VAL A 214 3.89 8.20 -33.18
C VAL A 214 4.14 9.31 -32.17
N TYR A 215 5.20 9.18 -31.38
CA TYR A 215 5.69 10.27 -30.55
C TYR A 215 6.30 11.32 -31.49
N GLU A 216 5.61 12.44 -31.71
CA GLU A 216 6.24 13.63 -32.28
C GLU A 216 6.93 14.37 -31.13
N VAL A 217 8.27 14.41 -31.18
CA VAL A 217 9.09 15.21 -30.26
C VAL A 217 8.95 16.66 -30.71
N GLY A 218 8.21 17.47 -29.95
CA GLY A 218 8.00 18.88 -30.25
C GLY A 218 9.30 19.69 -30.11
N GLU A 219 9.69 20.36 -31.19
CA GLU A 219 10.62 21.49 -31.15
C GLU A 219 9.88 22.69 -30.55
N ASP A 220 10.30 23.14 -29.36
CA ASP A 220 9.79 24.38 -28.77
C ASP A 220 10.42 25.58 -29.51
N GLN A 221 9.67 26.13 -30.48
CA GLN A 221 9.92 27.45 -31.04
C GLN A 221 9.40 28.54 -30.10
N GLU A 222 10.35 29.40 -29.72
CA GLU A 222 10.27 30.82 -29.40
C GLU A 222 8.89 31.49 -29.43
N LEU A 223 8.57 32.17 -28.31
CA LEU A 223 7.97 33.51 -28.26
C LEU A 223 8.29 34.17 -26.91
#